data_AF-A0A0D8Y1J3-F1
#
_entry.id   AF-A0A0D8Y1J3-F1
#
_cell.length_a   1.000
_cell.length_b   1.000
_cell.length_c   1.000
_cell.angle_alpha   90.00
_cell.angle_beta   90.00
_cell.angle_gamma   90.00
#
_symmetry.space_group_name_H-M   'P 1'
#
loop_
_entity.id
_entity.type
_entity.pdbx_description
1 polymer ?
#
loop_
_entity_poly.entity_id
_entity_poly.type
_entity_poly.pdbx_seq_one_letter_code
_entity_poly.pdbx_strand_id
1 'polypeptide(L)'
;MTVDSLVESVTTYRNLPLWAHLYAAPFGAFYACWFYIWFTWYGFNEYYELGFIGLAIIGVVQALFILSCHWFVGVKCALSCVYEKDPHKATHAKVIPTPNNGWSELRAGKTKLWFEFQKVHYTLNEASNTFSAIVFNSCKPLMYYRQSRGVKNDEELEDLKYLFGDNKTEMMIPQFWDLFKERATAPFFVFQFGRFFDRQTLNSALTSLAQQTSQRFAMRPRSEMILRQH
;
A
#
# COMPACT_ATOMS: atom_id res chain seq x y z
N MET A 1 -11.64 13.53 20.73
CA MET A 1 -12.19 12.71 21.83
C MET A 1 -12.11 11.27 21.35
N THR A 2 -11.52 10.39 22.16
CA THR A 2 -11.42 8.96 21.83
C THR A 2 -12.81 8.38 21.65
N VAL A 3 -13.02 7.67 20.55
CA VAL A 3 -14.31 7.00 20.27
C VAL A 3 -14.53 5.85 21.25
N ASP A 4 -13.46 5.11 21.54
CA ASP A 4 -13.48 3.94 22.42
C ASP A 4 -12.06 3.68 22.97
N SER A 5 -11.94 2.72 23.89
CA SER A 5 -10.66 2.20 24.39
C SER A 5 -9.72 1.72 23.28
N LEU A 6 -10.27 1.20 22.18
CA LEU A 6 -9.53 0.65 21.04
C LEU A 6 -9.28 1.68 19.91
N VAL A 7 -10.21 2.62 19.71
CA VAL A 7 -10.20 3.53 18.57
C VAL A 7 -10.11 4.97 19.04
N GLU A 8 -9.03 5.63 18.66
CA GLU A 8 -8.81 7.04 18.97
C GLU A 8 -9.69 7.94 18.11
N SER A 9 -9.68 7.72 16.80
CA SER A 9 -10.50 8.51 15.87
C SER A 9 -10.87 7.75 14.60
N VAL A 10 -12.03 8.10 14.06
CA VAL A 10 -12.54 7.60 12.78
C VAL A 10 -12.76 8.80 11.87
N THR A 11 -12.19 8.76 10.67
CA THR A 11 -12.35 9.81 9.67
C THR A 11 -12.83 9.21 8.35
N THR A 12 -13.81 9.84 7.75
CA THR A 12 -14.45 9.38 6.52
C THR A 12 -13.80 10.00 5.29
N TYR A 13 -13.61 9.16 4.27
CA TYR A 13 -12.96 9.51 3.04
C TYR A 13 -13.74 8.98 1.84
N ARG A 14 -13.65 9.71 0.73
CA ARG A 14 -14.12 9.29 -0.57
C ARG A 14 -12.92 8.96 -1.45
N ASN A 15 -12.90 7.74 -1.97
CA ASN A 15 -11.88 7.29 -2.92
C ASN A 15 -12.04 8.01 -4.27
N LEU A 16 -10.92 8.42 -4.86
CA LEU A 16 -10.90 9.06 -6.17
C LEU A 16 -10.81 8.00 -7.28
N PRO A 17 -11.18 8.32 -8.52
CA PRO A 17 -10.87 7.47 -9.65
C PRO A 17 -9.36 7.45 -9.92
N LEU A 18 -8.85 6.36 -10.48
CA LEU A 18 -7.41 6.13 -10.69
C LEU A 18 -6.69 7.27 -11.43
N TRP A 19 -7.35 7.90 -12.39
CA TRP A 19 -6.77 9.01 -13.16
C TRP A 19 -6.59 10.28 -12.32
N ALA A 20 -7.38 10.46 -11.26
CA ALA A 20 -7.29 11.61 -10.36
C ALA A 20 -6.37 11.36 -9.17
N HIS A 21 -5.75 10.17 -9.08
CA HIS A 21 -4.76 9.90 -8.05
C HIS A 21 -3.51 10.75 -8.26
N LEU A 22 -2.96 11.26 -7.16
CA LEU A 22 -1.80 12.14 -7.21
C LEU A 22 -0.51 11.39 -7.62
N TYR A 23 -0.49 10.05 -7.59
CA TYR A 23 0.64 9.29 -8.15
C TYR A 23 0.49 9.01 -9.67
N ALA A 24 -0.66 9.35 -10.27
CA ALA A 24 -0.97 9.09 -11.67
C ALA A 24 -1.00 10.37 -12.50
N ALA A 25 -1.92 11.30 -12.19
CA ALA A 25 -2.11 12.54 -12.97
C ALA A 25 -0.85 13.41 -13.10
N PRO A 26 -0.19 13.85 -12.01
CA PRO A 26 0.99 14.71 -12.13
C PRO A 26 2.20 13.95 -12.70
N PHE A 27 2.33 12.64 -12.45
CA PHE A 27 3.37 11.83 -13.08
C PHE A 27 3.16 11.72 -14.59
N GLY A 28 1.91 11.60 -15.07
CA GLY A 28 1.59 11.69 -16.50
C GLY A 28 2.07 13.00 -17.13
N ALA A 29 1.85 14.13 -16.43
CA ALA A 29 2.36 15.42 -16.86
C ALA A 29 3.90 15.50 -16.84
N PHE A 30 4.57 14.92 -15.83
CA PHE A 30 6.03 14.86 -15.79
C PHE A 30 6.61 14.02 -16.94
N TYR A 31 6.01 12.87 -17.28
CA TYR A 31 6.42 12.10 -18.45
C TYR A 31 6.22 12.87 -19.75
N ALA A 32 5.08 13.53 -19.93
CA ALA A 32 4.81 14.32 -21.13
C ALA A 32 5.78 15.50 -21.27
N CYS A 33 6.07 16.20 -20.18
CA CYS A 33 7.03 17.30 -20.15
C CYS A 33 8.45 16.82 -20.48
N TRP A 34 8.90 15.73 -19.86
CA TRP A 34 10.20 15.14 -20.15
C TRP A 34 10.32 14.71 -21.61
N PHE A 35 9.29 14.05 -22.14
CA PHE A 35 9.25 13.62 -23.52
C PHE A 35 9.30 14.81 -24.48
N TYR A 36 8.57 15.90 -24.20
CA TYR A 36 8.61 17.12 -25.01
C TYR A 36 10.00 17.75 -25.03
N ILE A 37 10.66 17.86 -23.88
CA ILE A 37 12.03 18.39 -23.77
C ILE A 37 13.00 17.50 -24.55
N TRP A 38 12.91 16.18 -24.38
CA TRP A 38 13.75 15.21 -25.08
C TRP A 38 13.63 15.32 -26.61
N PHE A 39 12.41 15.38 -27.13
CA PHE A 39 12.15 15.47 -28.56
C PHE A 39 12.54 16.82 -29.18
N THR A 40 12.34 17.93 -28.45
CA THR A 40 12.50 19.28 -29.01
C THR A 40 13.91 19.83 -28.84
N TRP A 41 14.56 19.59 -27.68
CA TRP A 41 15.84 20.23 -27.35
C TRP A 41 17.05 19.34 -27.60
N TYR A 42 16.96 18.07 -27.22
CA TYR A 42 18.09 17.14 -27.33
C TYR A 42 18.10 16.43 -28.68
N GLY A 43 16.93 16.10 -29.23
CA GLY A 43 16.82 15.37 -30.48
C GLY A 43 16.89 13.86 -30.26
N PHE A 44 15.89 13.14 -30.79
CA PHE A 44 15.66 11.72 -30.51
C PHE A 44 16.82 10.81 -30.91
N ASN A 45 17.45 11.06 -32.06
CA ASN A 45 18.48 10.19 -32.61
C ASN A 45 19.87 10.38 -31.97
N GLU A 46 20.17 11.57 -31.46
CA GLU A 46 21.52 11.90 -30.99
C GLU A 46 21.69 11.60 -29.50
N TYR A 47 20.64 11.76 -28.69
CA TYR A 47 20.68 11.51 -27.24
C TYR A 47 19.59 10.54 -26.79
N TYR A 48 19.50 9.37 -27.43
CA TYR A 48 18.51 8.36 -27.06
C TYR A 48 18.75 7.79 -25.65
N GLU A 49 20.01 7.57 -25.27
CA GLU A 49 20.39 7.03 -23.95
C GLU A 49 19.95 7.93 -22.80
N LEU A 50 20.14 9.25 -22.96
CA LEU A 50 19.77 10.25 -21.95
C LEU A 50 18.25 10.29 -21.73
N GLY A 51 17.48 10.16 -22.81
CA GLY A 51 16.02 10.09 -22.74
C GLY A 51 15.52 8.92 -21.89
N PHE A 52 16.06 7.73 -22.13
CA PHE A 52 15.73 6.53 -21.35
C PHE A 52 16.17 6.62 -19.90
N ILE A 53 17.34 7.19 -19.61
CA ILE A 53 17.80 7.43 -18.23
C ILE A 53 16.81 8.33 -17.49
N GLY A 54 16.36 9.43 -18.12
CA GLY A 54 15.37 10.32 -17.50
C GLY A 54 14.03 9.64 -17.25
N LEU A 55 13.54 8.85 -18.21
CA LEU A 55 12.31 8.05 -18.02
C LEU A 55 12.47 7.04 -16.88
N ALA A 56 13.62 6.38 -16.77
CA ALA A 56 13.91 5.45 -15.69
C ALA A 56 13.91 6.15 -14.33
N ILE A 57 14.50 7.35 -14.22
CA ILE A 57 14.50 8.13 -12.97
C ILE A 57 13.07 8.51 -12.57
N ILE A 58 12.26 9.02 -13.50
CA ILE A 58 10.85 9.37 -13.22
C ILE A 58 10.07 8.12 -12.80
N GLY A 59 10.32 6.99 -13.46
CA GLY A 59 9.71 5.70 -13.12
C GLY A 59 10.08 5.19 -11.73
N VAL A 60 11.35 5.29 -11.34
CA VAL A 60 11.80 4.91 -9.99
C VAL A 60 11.15 5.81 -8.95
N VAL A 61 11.10 7.12 -9.16
CA VAL A 61 10.43 8.04 -8.24
C VAL A 61 8.93 7.72 -8.13
N GLN A 62 8.25 7.48 -9.26
CA GLN A 62 6.84 7.09 -9.24
C GLN A 62 6.61 5.78 -8.47
N ALA A 63 7.46 4.78 -8.69
CA ALA A 63 7.41 3.50 -7.97
C ALA A 63 7.58 3.69 -6.46
N LEU A 64 8.49 4.58 -6.03
CA LEU A 64 8.66 4.92 -4.61
C LEU A 64 7.40 5.54 -4.01
N PHE A 65 6.74 6.48 -4.72
CA PHE A 65 5.47 7.06 -4.24
C PHE A 65 4.37 6.00 -4.09
N ILE A 66 4.23 5.10 -5.07
CA ILE A 66 3.25 4.00 -5.01
C ILE A 66 3.57 3.05 -3.85
N LEU A 67 4.86 2.72 -3.66
CA LEU A 67 5.29 1.88 -2.55
C LEU A 67 5.00 2.54 -1.22
N SER A 68 5.28 3.84 -1.05
CA SER A 68 4.92 4.58 0.17
C SER A 68 3.42 4.52 0.48
N CYS A 69 2.55 4.51 -0.53
CA CYS A 69 1.10 4.30 -0.32
C CYS A 69 0.76 2.91 0.21
N HIS A 70 1.57 1.90 -0.10
CA HIS A 70 1.33 0.53 0.37
C HIS A 70 1.65 0.38 1.86
N TRP A 71 2.74 0.99 2.32
CA TRP A 71 3.19 0.92 3.72
C TRP A 71 2.50 1.92 4.65
N PHE A 72 2.17 3.12 4.14
CA PHE A 72 1.62 4.19 4.95
C PHE A 72 0.18 4.51 4.56
N VAL A 73 -0.76 4.13 5.43
CA VAL A 73 -2.19 4.42 5.22
C VAL A 73 -2.47 5.92 5.18
N GLY A 74 -1.75 6.73 5.96
CA GLY A 74 -1.87 8.19 5.91
C GLY A 74 -1.51 8.77 4.53
N VAL A 75 -0.40 8.30 3.95
CA VAL A 75 0.06 8.71 2.61
C VAL A 75 -0.93 8.25 1.55
N LYS A 76 -1.41 7.00 1.65
CA LYS A 76 -2.45 6.47 0.76
C LYS A 76 -3.72 7.33 0.77
N CYS A 77 -4.19 7.72 1.95
CA CYS A 77 -5.36 8.59 2.08
C CYS A 77 -5.10 9.95 1.43
N ALA A 78 -3.91 10.54 1.61
CA ALA A 78 -3.59 11.84 1.04
C ALA A 78 -3.48 11.82 -0.50
N LEU A 79 -2.99 10.72 -1.08
CA LEU A 79 -2.72 10.62 -2.52
C LEU A 79 -3.90 10.07 -3.34
N SER A 80 -4.81 9.32 -2.73
CA SER A 80 -5.90 8.63 -3.42
C SER A 80 -7.29 8.96 -2.88
N CYS A 81 -7.42 9.70 -1.77
CA CYS A 81 -8.70 9.96 -1.16
C CYS A 81 -8.90 11.45 -0.84
N VAL A 82 -10.17 11.87 -0.78
CA VAL A 82 -10.58 13.19 -0.33
C VAL A 82 -11.39 13.05 0.93
N TYR A 83 -11.14 13.93 1.89
CA TYR A 83 -11.88 13.98 3.14
C TYR A 83 -13.35 14.30 2.87
N GLU A 84 -14.26 13.51 3.45
CA GLU A 84 -15.69 13.65 3.28
C GLU A 84 -16.35 13.85 4.65
N LYS A 85 -17.12 14.93 4.81
CA LYS A 85 -17.80 15.25 6.08
C LYS A 85 -19.07 14.42 6.26
N ASP A 86 -19.72 14.09 5.16
CA ASP A 86 -20.97 13.35 5.14
C ASP A 86 -20.68 11.84 5.12
N PRO A 87 -21.01 11.09 6.19
CA PRO A 87 -20.77 9.65 6.26
C PRO A 87 -21.46 8.89 5.12
N HIS A 88 -22.62 9.34 4.65
CA HIS A 88 -23.38 8.65 3.60
C HIS A 88 -22.73 8.72 2.21
N LYS A 89 -21.87 9.71 1.97
CA LYS A 89 -21.11 9.86 0.72
C LYS A 89 -19.71 9.24 0.80
N ALA A 90 -19.28 8.88 2.01
CA ALA A 90 -17.98 8.29 2.24
C ALA A 90 -17.95 6.86 1.72
N THR A 91 -16.90 6.52 0.99
CA THR A 91 -16.68 5.13 0.53
C THR A 91 -15.76 4.37 1.47
N HIS A 92 -14.93 5.06 2.24
CA HIS A 92 -13.97 4.46 3.15
C HIS A 92 -13.94 5.19 4.49
N ALA A 93 -13.63 4.45 5.55
CA ALA A 93 -13.34 4.95 6.88
C ALA A 93 -11.88 4.67 7.22
N LYS A 94 -11.14 5.71 7.58
CA LYS A 94 -9.80 5.62 8.15
C LYS A 94 -9.92 5.53 9.66
N VAL A 95 -9.44 4.43 10.22
CA VAL A 95 -9.47 4.14 11.65
C VAL A 95 -8.07 4.32 12.21
N ILE A 96 -7.95 5.18 13.23
CA ILE A 96 -6.72 5.39 13.97
C ILE A 96 -6.90 4.73 15.34
N PRO A 97 -6.19 3.62 15.63
CA PRO A 97 -6.27 2.98 16.93
C PRO A 97 -5.58 3.83 18.00
N THR A 98 -5.94 3.56 19.26
CA THR A 98 -5.22 4.08 20.42
C THR A 98 -3.80 3.49 20.50
N PRO A 99 -2.87 4.13 21.24
CA PRO A 99 -1.52 3.61 21.43
C PRO A 99 -1.53 2.16 21.95
N ASN A 100 -0.64 1.32 21.41
CA ASN A 100 -0.52 -0.12 21.68
C ASN A 100 -1.63 -1.04 21.13
N ASN A 101 -2.63 -0.50 20.44
CA ASN A 101 -3.72 -1.30 19.83
C ASN A 101 -3.56 -1.48 18.32
N GLY A 102 -2.32 -1.66 17.85
CA GLY A 102 -2.01 -1.96 16.45
C GLY A 102 -1.79 -0.74 15.57
N TRP A 103 -2.07 -0.87 14.27
CA TRP A 103 -1.78 0.15 13.23
C TRP A 103 -3.06 0.74 12.63
N SER A 104 -2.93 1.92 12.03
CA SER A 104 -4.03 2.57 11.32
C SER A 104 -4.45 1.77 10.10
N GLU A 105 -5.76 1.65 9.87
CA GLU A 105 -6.31 0.89 8.75
C GLU A 105 -7.34 1.71 7.96
N LEU A 106 -7.49 1.40 6.67
CA LEU A 106 -8.53 1.96 5.81
C LEU A 106 -9.54 0.85 5.49
N ARG A 107 -10.80 1.04 5.86
CA ARG A 107 -11.89 0.08 5.66
C ARG A 107 -12.93 0.64 4.69
N ALA A 108 -13.34 -0.16 3.71
CA ALA A 108 -14.39 0.24 2.76
C ALA A 108 -15.77 0.09 3.41
N GLY A 109 -16.61 1.11 3.30
CA GLY A 109 -18.00 1.09 3.74
C GLY A 109 -18.89 0.34 2.75
N LYS A 110 -19.81 -0.49 3.24
CA LYS A 110 -20.89 -1.09 2.45
C LYS A 110 -22.16 -0.22 2.56
N THR A 111 -23.22 -0.61 1.85
CA THR A 111 -24.52 0.08 1.78
C THR A 111 -25.17 0.43 3.12
N LYS A 112 -24.82 -0.29 4.20
CA LYS A 112 -25.16 0.09 5.57
C LYS A 112 -23.87 0.57 6.28
N LEU A 113 -23.94 1.72 6.96
CA LEU A 113 -22.79 2.44 7.55
C LEU A 113 -22.26 1.78 8.81
N TRP A 114 -21.51 0.70 8.63
CA TRP A 114 -20.75 0.04 9.66
C TRP A 114 -19.38 -0.40 9.15
N PHE A 115 -18.45 -0.57 10.07
CA PHE A 115 -17.16 -1.19 9.79
C PHE A 115 -16.74 -2.08 10.96
N GLU A 116 -15.83 -3.01 10.67
CA GLU A 116 -15.25 -3.90 11.67
C GLU A 116 -13.77 -3.56 11.83
N PHE A 117 -13.35 -3.31 13.06
CA PHE A 117 -11.95 -3.09 13.41
C PHE A 117 -11.57 -4.08 14.52
N GLN A 118 -10.57 -4.93 14.24
CA GLN A 118 -10.12 -5.99 15.14
C GLN A 118 -11.25 -6.87 15.70
N LYS A 119 -12.19 -7.32 14.83
CA LYS A 119 -13.37 -8.11 15.22
C LYS A 119 -14.40 -7.38 16.09
N VAL A 120 -14.24 -6.08 16.32
CA VAL A 120 -15.25 -5.24 16.96
C VAL A 120 -16.03 -4.50 15.89
N HIS A 121 -17.35 -4.59 15.96
CA HIS A 121 -18.25 -3.97 15.00
C HIS A 121 -18.68 -2.58 15.49
N TYR A 122 -18.52 -1.59 14.61
CA TYR A 122 -18.82 -0.19 14.85
C TYR A 122 -19.96 0.24 13.94
N THR A 123 -21.02 0.80 14.51
CA THR A 123 -22.17 1.34 13.78
C THR A 123 -22.18 2.87 13.87
N LEU A 124 -22.68 3.52 12.82
CA LEU A 124 -22.92 4.96 12.84
C LEU A 124 -24.18 5.26 13.67
N ASN A 125 -24.06 6.15 14.65
CA ASN A 125 -25.21 6.73 15.33
C ASN A 125 -25.66 7.98 14.57
N GLU A 126 -26.85 7.95 13.98
CA GLU A 126 -27.40 9.05 13.16
C GLU A 126 -27.60 10.33 13.96
N ALA A 127 -27.91 10.23 15.27
CA ALA A 127 -28.17 11.41 16.11
C ALA A 127 -26.91 12.24 16.38
N SER A 128 -25.76 11.57 16.55
CA SER A 128 -24.48 12.21 16.84
C SER A 128 -23.55 12.29 15.64
N ASN A 129 -23.88 11.64 14.52
CA ASN A 129 -23.00 11.46 13.35
C ASN A 129 -21.61 10.91 13.72
N THR A 130 -21.55 10.07 14.76
CA THR A 130 -20.32 9.44 15.24
C THR A 130 -20.44 7.93 15.19
N PHE A 131 -19.34 7.26 14.88
CA PHE A 131 -19.25 5.81 15.03
C PHE A 131 -19.12 5.45 16.50
N SER A 132 -19.83 4.40 16.94
CA SER A 132 -19.73 3.84 18.28
C SER A 132 -19.63 2.33 18.22
N ALA A 133 -18.85 1.75 19.14
CA ALA A 133 -18.83 0.31 19.33
C ALA A 133 -20.21 -0.17 19.80
N ILE A 134 -20.60 -1.39 19.40
CA ILE A 134 -21.83 -2.00 19.92
C ILE A 134 -21.71 -2.20 21.43
N VAL A 135 -22.68 -1.67 22.17
CA VAL A 135 -22.80 -1.89 23.61
C VAL A 135 -23.82 -2.98 23.87
N PHE A 136 -23.35 -4.12 24.40
CA PHE A 136 -24.24 -5.18 24.86
C PHE A 136 -24.93 -4.77 26.16
N ASN A 137 -26.25 -4.68 26.13
CA ASN A 137 -27.02 -4.27 27.30
C ASN A 137 -27.28 -5.47 28.24
N SER A 138 -26.26 -5.81 29.02
CA SER A 138 -26.29 -6.91 30.00
C SER A 138 -26.90 -6.52 31.35
N CYS A 139 -27.18 -5.23 31.57
CA CYS A 139 -27.66 -4.68 32.85
C CYS A 139 -29.16 -4.35 32.80
N LYS A 140 -29.99 -5.21 32.20
CA LYS A 140 -31.44 -5.04 32.24
C LYS A 140 -32.02 -5.57 33.56
N PRO A 141 -33.12 -5.02 34.08
CA PRO A 141 -33.76 -5.54 35.28
C PRO A 141 -34.28 -6.96 35.04
N LEU A 142 -34.29 -7.80 36.08
CA LEU A 142 -34.72 -9.21 35.99
C LEU A 142 -36.10 -9.39 35.34
N MET A 143 -37.00 -8.42 35.57
CA MET A 143 -38.34 -8.41 34.99
C MET A 143 -38.34 -8.40 33.45
N TYR A 144 -37.36 -7.75 32.83
CA TYR A 144 -37.17 -7.75 31.37
C TYR A 144 -36.89 -9.17 30.86
N TYR A 145 -35.93 -9.86 31.49
CA TYR A 145 -35.58 -11.23 31.12
C TYR A 145 -36.73 -12.21 31.34
N ARG A 146 -37.50 -12.05 32.43
CA ARG A 146 -38.67 -12.88 32.72
C ARG A 146 -39.80 -12.72 31.68
N GLN A 147 -39.95 -11.53 31.10
CA GLN A 147 -41.01 -11.22 30.13
C GLN A 147 -40.57 -11.45 28.67
N SER A 148 -39.28 -11.63 28.41
CA SER A 148 -38.75 -11.86 27.07
C SER A 148 -39.30 -13.15 26.48
N ARG A 149 -39.89 -13.06 25.28
CA ARG A 149 -40.44 -14.21 24.52
C ARG A 149 -39.62 -14.57 23.29
N GLY A 150 -38.42 -14.00 23.16
CA GLY A 150 -37.59 -14.09 21.95
C GLY A 150 -38.04 -13.13 20.85
N VAL A 151 -37.28 -13.15 19.75
CA VAL A 151 -37.53 -12.37 18.53
C VAL A 151 -38.72 -12.97 17.80
N LYS A 152 -39.72 -12.16 17.46
CA LYS A 152 -40.99 -12.66 16.90
C LYS A 152 -41.14 -12.42 15.40
N ASN A 153 -40.50 -11.37 14.90
CA ASN A 153 -40.61 -10.94 13.50
C ASN A 153 -39.28 -11.11 12.79
N ASP A 154 -39.32 -11.46 11.50
CA ASP A 154 -38.11 -11.61 10.69
C ASP A 154 -37.41 -10.26 10.46
N GLU A 155 -38.17 -9.16 10.40
CA GLU A 155 -37.61 -7.80 10.33
C GLU A 155 -36.78 -7.45 11.58
N GLU A 156 -37.29 -7.79 12.76
CA GLU A 156 -36.58 -7.59 14.04
C GLU A 156 -35.30 -8.45 14.09
N LEU A 157 -35.35 -9.66 13.51
CA LEU A 157 -34.19 -10.53 13.39
C LEU A 157 -33.13 -9.95 12.44
N GLU A 158 -33.54 -9.35 11.31
CA GLU A 158 -32.62 -8.69 10.39
C GLU A 158 -31.96 -7.45 11.00
N ASP A 159 -32.70 -6.65 11.77
CA ASP A 159 -32.16 -5.50 12.49
C ASP A 159 -31.18 -5.92 13.59
N LEU A 160 -31.50 -6.98 14.33
CA LEU A 160 -30.59 -7.55 15.33
C LEU A 160 -29.33 -8.13 14.70
N LYS A 161 -29.46 -8.84 13.56
CA LYS A 161 -28.30 -9.33 12.79
C LYS A 161 -27.46 -8.19 12.25
N TYR A 162 -28.09 -7.09 11.85
CA TYR A 162 -27.39 -5.90 11.42
C TYR A 162 -26.60 -5.26 12.57
N LEU A 163 -27.22 -5.14 13.75
CA LEU A 163 -26.61 -4.51 14.93
C LEU A 163 -25.54 -5.37 15.60
N PHE A 164 -25.74 -6.69 15.69
CA PHE A 164 -24.87 -7.58 16.47
C PHE A 164 -23.99 -8.50 15.61
N GLY A 165 -24.30 -8.65 14.32
CA GLY A 165 -23.67 -9.64 13.47
C GLY A 165 -24.05 -11.09 13.83
N ASP A 166 -23.49 -12.04 13.08
CA ASP A 166 -23.65 -13.46 13.37
C ASP A 166 -22.73 -13.88 14.52
N ASN A 167 -23.21 -14.75 15.42
CA ASN A 167 -22.38 -15.37 16.44
C ASN A 167 -21.52 -16.50 15.86
N LYS A 168 -20.48 -16.13 15.11
CA LYS A 168 -19.51 -17.06 14.53
C LYS A 168 -18.10 -16.67 14.93
N THR A 169 -17.38 -17.59 15.56
CA THR A 169 -15.97 -17.42 15.91
C THR A 169 -15.10 -17.96 14.77
N GLU A 170 -14.88 -17.14 13.76
CA GLU A 170 -14.02 -17.49 12.63
C GLU A 170 -12.63 -16.86 12.79
N MET A 171 -11.61 -17.71 12.88
CA MET A 171 -10.22 -17.28 12.80
C MET A 171 -9.87 -17.04 11.33
N MET A 172 -9.45 -15.81 11.02
CA MET A 172 -9.00 -15.47 9.66
C MET A 172 -7.60 -16.02 9.44
N ILE A 173 -7.46 -16.94 8.50
CA ILE A 173 -6.14 -17.40 8.06
C ILE A 173 -5.57 -16.31 7.14
N PRO A 174 -4.39 -15.74 7.45
CA PRO A 174 -3.79 -14.72 6.60
C PRO A 174 -3.46 -15.30 5.22
N GLN A 175 -3.62 -14.48 4.18
CA GLN A 175 -3.34 -14.92 2.82
C GLN A 175 -1.84 -15.05 2.59
N PHE A 176 -1.44 -16.02 1.77
CA PHE A 176 -0.04 -16.27 1.44
C PHE A 176 0.73 -14.99 1.08
N TRP A 177 0.11 -14.09 0.31
CA TRP A 177 0.74 -12.83 -0.10
C TRP A 177 1.12 -11.91 1.05
N ASP A 178 0.34 -11.91 2.13
CA ASP A 178 0.62 -11.06 3.29
C ASP A 178 1.77 -11.65 4.10
N LEU A 179 1.78 -12.97 4.34
CA LEU A 179 2.93 -13.67 4.95
C LEU A 179 4.19 -13.50 4.10
N PHE A 180 4.05 -13.56 2.77
CA PHE A 180 5.17 -13.41 1.86
C PHE A 180 5.77 -12.01 1.95
N LYS A 181 4.96 -10.94 1.99
CA LYS A 181 5.46 -9.56 2.15
C LYS A 181 6.23 -9.39 3.46
N GLU A 182 5.68 -9.89 4.57
CA GLU A 182 6.36 -9.85 5.87
C GLU A 182 7.74 -10.53 5.81
N ARG A 183 7.83 -11.68 5.15
CA ARG A 183 9.10 -12.41 4.98
C ARG A 183 10.03 -11.76 3.97
N ALA A 184 9.53 -11.21 2.88
CA ALA A 184 10.31 -10.55 1.83
C ALA A 184 11.03 -9.29 2.35
N THR A 185 10.47 -8.63 3.37
CA THR A 185 11.12 -7.51 4.05
C THR A 185 12.13 -7.90 5.13
N ALA A 186 12.34 -9.20 5.36
CA ALA A 186 13.37 -9.62 6.30
C ALA A 186 14.76 -9.22 5.78
N PRO A 187 15.67 -8.73 6.65
CA PRO A 187 16.97 -8.20 6.23
C PRO A 187 17.75 -9.18 5.35
N PHE A 188 17.72 -10.47 5.69
CA PHE A 188 18.40 -11.52 4.95
C PHE A 188 17.95 -11.63 3.49
N PHE A 189 16.65 -11.58 3.21
CA PHE A 189 16.12 -11.64 1.84
C PHE A 189 16.56 -10.43 1.02
N VAL A 190 16.52 -9.23 1.62
CA VAL A 190 16.97 -7.99 0.97
C VAL A 190 18.46 -8.04 0.66
N PHE A 191 19.29 -8.54 1.59
CA PHE A 191 20.73 -8.70 1.35
C PHE A 191 21.04 -9.71 0.24
N GLN A 192 20.31 -10.82 0.17
CA GLN A 192 20.47 -11.81 -0.89
C GLN A 192 20.15 -11.22 -2.26
N PHE A 193 19.02 -10.52 -2.38
CA PHE A 193 18.61 -9.92 -3.64
C PHE A 193 19.58 -8.81 -4.09
N GLY A 194 20.03 -7.98 -3.16
CA GLY A 194 21.03 -6.95 -3.42
C GLY A 194 22.37 -7.52 -3.90
N ARG A 195 22.89 -8.56 -3.23
CA ARG A 195 24.14 -9.22 -3.65
C ARG A 195 24.01 -10.01 -4.95
N PHE A 196 22.84 -10.56 -5.25
CA PHE A 196 22.61 -11.22 -6.52
C PHE A 196 22.72 -10.22 -7.68
N PHE A 197 22.15 -9.03 -7.52
CA PHE A 197 22.25 -7.93 -8.47
C PHE A 197 23.71 -7.45 -8.64
N ASP A 198 24.44 -7.30 -7.53
CA ASP A 198 25.85 -6.92 -7.51
C ASP A 198 26.74 -7.98 -8.20
N ARG A 199 26.48 -9.27 -7.96
CA ARG A 199 27.23 -10.36 -8.60
C ARG A 199 27.02 -10.42 -10.12
N GLN A 200 25.82 -10.10 -10.61
CA GLN A 200 25.52 -10.07 -12.04
C GLN A 200 26.21 -8.88 -12.73
N THR A 201 26.30 -7.72 -12.07
CA THR A 201 27.04 -6.54 -12.55
C THR A 201 28.56 -6.74 -12.47
N LEU A 202 29.06 -7.40 -11.42
CA LEU A 202 30.48 -7.78 -11.32
C LEU A 202 30.88 -8.77 -12.42
N ASN A 203 30.04 -9.77 -12.70
CA ASN A 203 30.34 -10.75 -13.73
C ASN A 203 30.32 -10.17 -15.15
N SER A 204 29.45 -9.19 -15.44
CA SER A 204 29.43 -8.49 -16.73
C SER A 204 30.59 -7.48 -16.89
N ALA A 205 31.00 -6.84 -15.80
CA ALA A 205 32.19 -5.99 -15.76
C ALA A 205 33.49 -6.80 -15.93
N LEU A 206 33.58 -7.98 -15.31
CA LEU A 206 34.74 -8.86 -15.44
C LEU A 206 34.87 -9.47 -16.85
N THR A 207 33.77 -9.84 -17.50
CA THR A 207 33.81 -10.35 -18.89
C THR A 207 34.21 -9.26 -19.89
N SER A 208 33.70 -8.03 -19.74
CA SER A 208 34.12 -6.91 -20.58
C SER A 208 35.59 -6.51 -20.38
N LEU A 209 36.09 -6.52 -19.14
CA LEU A 209 37.51 -6.29 -18.84
C LEU A 209 38.41 -7.41 -19.39
N ALA A 210 37.98 -8.67 -19.31
CA ALA A 210 38.70 -9.80 -19.89
C ALA A 210 38.77 -9.70 -21.43
N GLN A 211 37.71 -9.21 -22.07
CA GLN A 211 37.65 -9.03 -23.52
C GLN A 211 38.50 -7.84 -23.98
N GLN A 212 38.52 -6.75 -23.21
CA GLN A 212 39.36 -5.57 -23.48
C GLN A 212 40.86 -5.83 -23.23
N THR A 213 41.20 -6.66 -22.23
CA THR A 213 42.59 -7.12 -22.03
C THR A 213 43.03 -8.09 -23.13
N SER A 214 42.18 -9.02 -23.55
CA SER A 214 42.47 -9.93 -24.68
C SER A 214 42.74 -9.18 -25.99
N GLN A 215 41.95 -8.15 -26.31
CA GLN A 215 42.20 -7.28 -27.47
C GLN A 215 43.49 -6.46 -27.36
N ARG A 216 43.86 -5.98 -26.16
CA ARG A 216 45.15 -5.29 -25.93
C ARG A 216 46.36 -6.21 -26.07
N PHE A 217 46.23 -7.49 -25.73
CA PHE A 217 47.30 -8.47 -25.96
C PHE A 217 47.42 -8.86 -27.44
N ALA A 218 46.31 -8.90 -28.18
CA ALA A 218 46.31 -9.19 -29.62
C ALA A 218 46.91 -8.05 -30.48
N MET A 219 46.92 -6.80 -29.99
CA MET A 219 47.51 -5.64 -30.69
C MET A 219 48.95 -5.29 -30.26
N ARG A 220 49.63 -6.13 -29.48
CA ARG A 220 51.08 -5.93 -29.25
C ARG A 220 51.86 -6.31 -30.50
N PRO A 221 52.67 -5.41 -31.10
CA PRO A 221 53.52 -5.76 -32.23
C PRO A 221 54.52 -6.85 -31.81
N ARG A 222 54.71 -7.81 -32.71
CA ARG A 222 55.52 -9.04 -32.58
C ARG A 222 57.04 -8.78 -32.45
N SER A 223 57.46 -7.58 -32.06
CA SER A 223 58.87 -7.15 -32.03
C SER A 223 59.53 -7.33 -30.65
N GLU A 224 58.80 -7.63 -29.58
CA GLU A 224 59.38 -7.73 -28.22
C GLU A 224 59.53 -9.16 -27.67
N MET A 225 59.27 -10.20 -28.47
CA MET A 225 59.26 -11.59 -27.99
C MET A 225 60.56 -12.37 -28.26
N ILE A 226 61.69 -11.69 -28.48
CA ILE A 226 62.98 -12.35 -28.80
C ILE A 226 64.05 -12.15 -27.70
N LEU A 227 63.86 -11.27 -26.71
CA LEU A 227 64.92 -10.90 -25.75
C LEU A 227 64.82 -11.54 -24.34
N ARG A 228 64.32 -12.78 -24.25
CA ARG A 228 64.42 -13.59 -23.01
C ARG A 228 64.65 -15.07 -23.31
N GLN A 229 65.76 -15.37 -23.98
CA GLN A 229 66.46 -16.65 -23.80
C GLN A 229 67.96 -16.37 -23.88
N HIS A 230 68.53 -15.91 -22.78
CA HIS A 230 69.91 -16.19 -22.38
C HIS A 230 70.04 -15.94 -20.88
#